data_AF-A0A3N5FUM9-F1
#
_entry.id   AF-A0A3N5FUM9-F1
#
_cell.length_a   1.000
_cell.length_b   1.000
_cell.length_c   1.000
_cell.angle_alpha   90.00
_cell.angle_beta   90.00
_cell.angle_gamma   90.00
#
_symmetry.space_group_name_H-M   'P 1'
#
loop_
_entity.id
_entity.type
_entity.pdbx_description
1 polymer ?
#
loop_
_entity_poly.entity_id
_entity_poly.type
_entity_poly.pdbx_seq_one_letter_code
_entity_poly.pdbx_strand_id
1 'polypeptide(L)'
;TNNEIHSPHVASNDKLIYLTYFNAGLRVFDISKPRQPTEAGWFMPPNPPRPAQSQVGEIKVNQTQDVLVDTRGYAYVTDSAWGIWIVRYTGGDKKQ
;
A
#
# COMPACT_ATOMS: atom_id res chain seq x y z
N THR A 1 -6.21 2.03 -3.96
CA THR A 1 -6.30 0.80 -4.80
C THR A 1 -5.56 1.06 -6.11
N ASN A 2 -5.00 0.04 -6.76
CA ASN A 2 -4.22 0.25 -7.98
C ASN A 2 -5.17 0.51 -9.17
N ASN A 3 -5.28 1.76 -9.62
CA ASN A 3 -6.26 2.17 -10.63
C ASN A 3 -5.75 1.99 -12.08
N GLU A 4 -4.45 1.75 -12.24
CA GLU A 4 -3.75 1.76 -13.53
C GLU A 4 -3.49 0.35 -14.10
N ILE A 5 -4.36 -0.62 -13.79
CA ILE A 5 -4.17 -2.05 -14.13
C ILE A 5 -4.06 -2.36 -15.63
N HIS A 6 -4.41 -1.39 -16.49
CA HIS A 6 -4.28 -1.50 -17.94
C HIS A 6 -2.85 -1.21 -18.43
N SER A 7 -2.02 -0.53 -17.62
CA SER A 7 -0.64 -0.19 -17.97
C SER A 7 0.27 -1.42 -17.85
N PRO A 8 1.11 -1.71 -18.86
CA PRO A 8 2.05 -2.84 -18.80
C PRO A 8 3.17 -2.63 -17.77
N HIS A 9 3.30 -1.42 -17.21
CA HIS A 9 4.29 -1.11 -16.17
C HIS A 9 3.74 -1.35 -14.76
N VAL A 10 2.45 -1.65 -14.63
CA VAL A 10 1.79 -1.99 -13.38
C VAL A 10 1.79 -3.50 -13.19
N ALA A 11 2.12 -3.95 -11.97
CA ALA A 11 2.15 -5.37 -11.66
C ALA A 11 0.77 -6.01 -11.83
N SER A 12 0.71 -7.05 -12.64
CA SER A 12 -0.39 -8.01 -12.62
C SER A 12 -0.15 -8.97 -11.45
N ASN A 13 -0.92 -8.83 -10.37
CA ASN A 13 -0.81 -9.69 -9.20
C ASN A 13 -2.07 -10.54 -9.03
N ASP A 14 -2.00 -11.81 -9.41
CA ASP A 14 -3.11 -12.76 -9.26
C ASP A 14 -3.24 -13.30 -7.82
N LYS A 15 -2.17 -13.17 -7.02
CA LYS A 15 -2.05 -13.78 -5.69
C LYS A 15 -2.01 -12.78 -4.55
N LEU A 16 -1.59 -11.54 -4.82
CA LEU A 16 -1.42 -10.52 -3.79
C LEU A 16 -2.27 -9.31 -4.13
N ILE A 17 -3.03 -8.80 -3.17
CA ILE A 17 -3.72 -7.52 -3.28
C ILE A 17 -3.11 -6.52 -2.29
N TYR A 18 -2.83 -5.33 -2.79
CA TYR A 18 -2.28 -4.21 -2.04
C TYR A 18 -3.40 -3.21 -1.80
N LEU A 19 -3.63 -2.89 -0.52
CA LEU A 19 -4.74 -2.05 -0.08
C LEU A 19 -4.22 -1.00 0.90
N THR A 20 -4.64 0.22 0.68
CA THR A 20 -4.43 1.34 1.59
C THR A 20 -5.62 1.44 2.53
N TYR A 21 -5.35 1.39 3.83
CA TYR A 21 -6.35 1.28 4.89
C TYR A 21 -6.34 2.52 5.80
N PHE A 22 -6.20 3.71 5.21
CA PHE A 22 -6.14 4.99 5.93
C PHE A 22 -5.15 4.96 7.10
N ASN A 23 -5.67 5.02 8.33
CA ASN A 23 -4.88 5.03 9.57
C ASN A 23 -4.20 3.69 9.87
N ALA A 24 -4.60 2.61 9.20
CA ALA A 24 -3.98 1.30 9.28
C ALA A 24 -2.96 1.04 8.16
N GLY A 25 -2.56 2.08 7.42
CA GLY A 25 -1.39 2.04 6.52
C GLY A 25 -1.62 1.22 5.25
N LEU A 26 -0.54 0.71 4.68
CA LEU A 26 -0.58 -0.26 3.58
C LEU A 26 -0.77 -1.67 4.15
N ARG A 27 -1.68 -2.42 3.56
CA ARG A 27 -1.95 -3.83 3.82
C ARG A 27 -1.75 -4.64 2.55
N VAL A 28 -1.18 -5.83 2.72
CA VAL A 28 -0.97 -6.81 1.66
C VAL A 28 -1.69 -8.08 2.06
N PHE A 29 -2.62 -8.54 1.24
CA PHE A 29 -3.33 -9.81 1.46
C PHE A 29 -2.94 -10.83 0.39
N ASP A 30 -2.72 -12.07 0.83
CA ASP A 30 -2.68 -13.23 -0.05
C ASP A 30 -4.11 -13.67 -0.38
N ILE A 31 -4.43 -13.67 -1.66
CA ILE A 31 -5.72 -14.05 -2.25
C ILE A 31 -5.63 -15.34 -3.07
N SER A 32 -4.53 -16.09 -2.95
CA SER A 32 -4.34 -17.38 -3.63
C SER A 32 -5.46 -18.39 -3.33
N LYS A 33 -6.13 -18.24 -2.18
CA LYS A 33 -7.38 -18.94 -1.84
C LYS A 33 -8.53 -17.91 -1.83
N PRO A 34 -9.33 -17.79 -2.91
CA PRO A 34 -10.29 -16.69 -3.07
C PRO A 34 -11.35 -16.57 -1.96
N ARG A 35 -11.68 -17.68 -1.30
CA ARG A 35 -12.67 -17.71 -0.19
C ARG A 35 -12.05 -17.54 1.20
N GLN A 36 -10.72 -17.42 1.28
CA GLN A 36 -9.97 -17.34 2.53
C GLN A 36 -8.76 -16.41 2.35
N PRO A 37 -8.97 -15.11 2.08
CA PRO A 37 -7.89 -14.15 2.02
C PRO A 37 -7.21 -14.02 3.39
N THR A 38 -5.89 -13.95 3.40
CA THR A 38 -5.08 -13.83 4.64
C THR A 38 -4.11 -12.67 4.54
N GLU A 39 -3.93 -11.89 5.61
CA GLU A 39 -2.94 -10.80 5.61
C GLU A 39 -1.54 -11.39 5.52
N ALA A 40 -0.79 -10.95 4.51
CA ALA A 40 0.57 -11.42 4.20
C ALA A 40 1.65 -10.42 4.65
N GLY A 41 1.29 -9.13 4.81
CA GLY A 41 2.21 -8.10 5.28
C GLY A 41 1.56 -6.73 5.38
N TRP A 42 2.27 -5.79 5.99
CA TRP A 42 1.81 -4.42 6.18
C TRP A 42 2.98 -3.45 6.21
N PHE A 43 2.69 -2.17 5.96
CA PHE A 43 3.59 -1.06 6.21
C PHE A 43 2.81 0.07 6.89
N MET A 44 3.34 0.55 8.02
CA MET A 44 2.79 1.67 8.78
C MET A 44 3.78 2.83 8.70
N PRO A 45 3.37 3.99 8.15
CA PRO A 45 4.19 5.18 8.24
C PRO A 45 4.45 5.55 9.72
N PRO A 46 5.64 6.09 10.05
CA PRO A 46 5.92 6.62 11.38
C PRO A 46 5.00 7.80 11.73
N ASN A 47 4.94 8.17 13.01
CA ASN A 47 4.07 9.26 13.46
C ASN A 47 4.29 10.54 12.63
N PRO A 48 3.21 11.23 12.22
CA PRO A 48 3.33 12.38 11.35
C PRO A 48 4.14 13.50 12.04
N PRO A 49 5.08 14.14 11.34
CA PRO A 49 5.91 15.20 11.92
C PRO A 49 5.12 16.50 12.13
N ARG A 50 4.02 16.66 11.38
CA ARG A 50 3.05 17.75 11.48
C ARG A 50 1.70 17.28 10.92
N PRO A 51 0.57 17.90 11.33
CA PRO A 51 -0.72 17.63 10.71
C PRO A 51 -0.69 17.92 9.21
N ALA A 52 -1.33 17.07 8.43
CA ALA A 52 -1.58 17.32 7.02
C ALA A 52 -2.77 18.27 6.86
N GLN A 53 -2.77 19.09 5.81
CA GLN A 53 -3.93 19.93 5.47
C GLN A 53 -4.78 19.26 4.40
N SER A 54 -6.09 19.29 4.61
CA SER A 54 -7.10 18.85 3.64
C SER A 54 -8.15 19.95 3.43
N GLN A 55 -9.00 19.79 2.42
CA GLN A 55 -10.09 20.73 2.14
C GLN A 55 -11.10 20.87 3.29
N VAL A 56 -11.17 19.88 4.19
CA VAL A 56 -12.11 19.83 5.32
C VAL A 56 -11.45 20.09 6.67
N GLY A 57 -10.16 20.44 6.69
CA GLY A 57 -9.40 20.75 7.90
C GLY A 57 -8.12 19.92 8.06
N GLU A 58 -7.59 19.93 9.28
CA GLU A 58 -6.34 19.25 9.60
C GLU A 58 -6.54 17.74 9.83
N ILE A 59 -5.64 16.95 9.25
CA ILE A 59 -5.52 15.51 9.49
C ILE A 59 -4.33 15.29 10.43
N LYS A 60 -4.60 14.85 11.66
CA LYS A 60 -3.58 14.69 12.72
C LYS A 60 -2.95 13.31 12.79
N VAL A 61 -3.46 12.36 12.01
CA VAL A 61 -3.01 10.97 11.96
C VAL A 61 -2.63 10.61 10.53
N ASN A 62 -1.73 9.66 10.35
CA ASN A 62 -1.38 9.18 9.01
C ASN A 62 -2.64 8.69 8.29
N GLN A 63 -2.79 9.09 7.03
CA GLN A 63 -3.84 8.58 6.15
C GLN A 63 -3.20 8.15 4.85
N THR A 64 -2.98 6.85 4.77
CA THR A 64 -2.50 6.19 3.56
C THR A 64 -3.67 5.98 2.59
N GLN A 65 -3.56 6.46 1.35
CA GLN A 65 -4.72 6.59 0.45
C GLN A 65 -4.61 5.77 -0.83
N ASP A 66 -3.53 5.92 -1.59
CA ASP A 66 -3.35 5.23 -2.88
C ASP A 66 -2.12 4.35 -2.86
N VAL A 67 -2.18 3.28 -3.66
CA VAL A 67 -1.06 2.38 -3.89
C VAL A 67 -1.02 2.00 -5.36
N LEU A 68 0.16 2.11 -5.96
CA LEU A 68 0.50 1.54 -7.26
C LEU A 68 1.69 0.60 -7.08
N VAL A 69 1.60 -0.61 -7.61
CA VAL A 69 2.72 -1.55 -7.62
C VAL A 69 3.22 -1.68 -9.05
N ASP A 70 4.51 -1.42 -9.26
CA ASP A 70 5.13 -1.56 -10.57
C ASP A 70 5.60 -3.00 -10.85
N THR A 71 5.93 -3.31 -12.10
CA THR A 71 6.45 -4.63 -12.51
C THR A 71 7.78 -5.02 -11.90
N ARG A 72 8.51 -4.08 -11.27
CA ARG A 72 9.74 -4.35 -10.51
C ARG A 72 9.45 -4.77 -9.06
N GLY A 73 8.18 -4.69 -8.65
CA GLY A 73 7.71 -5.05 -7.31
C GLY A 73 7.75 -3.90 -6.30
N TYR A 74 8.00 -2.67 -6.73
CA TYR A 74 7.94 -1.50 -5.84
C TYR A 74 6.50 -1.00 -5.73
N ALA A 75 6.04 -0.84 -4.50
CA ALA A 75 4.78 -0.19 -4.16
C ALA A 75 5.03 1.29 -3.84
N TYR A 76 4.35 2.15 -4.60
CA TYR A 76 4.30 3.60 -4.43
C TYR A 76 3.04 3.94 -3.65
N VAL A 77 3.19 4.46 -2.44
CA VAL A 77 2.09 4.66 -1.50
C VAL A 77 1.98 6.11 -1.11
N THR A 78 0.81 6.71 -1.26
CA THR A 78 0.57 8.09 -0.82
C THR A 78 0.13 8.13 0.64
N ASP A 79 0.64 9.12 1.37
CA ASP A 79 0.30 9.43 2.75
C ASP A 79 0.13 10.94 2.93
N SER A 80 -0.91 11.33 3.69
CA SER A 80 -1.27 12.73 3.89
C SER A 80 -0.16 13.58 4.50
N ALA A 81 0.62 13.04 5.45
CA ALA A 81 1.64 13.80 6.19
C ALA A 81 3.05 13.64 5.62
N TRP A 82 3.33 12.49 5.00
CA TRP A 82 4.66 12.12 4.53
C TRP A 82 4.85 12.24 3.02
N GLY A 83 3.78 12.42 2.23
CA GLY A 83 3.86 12.45 0.77
C GLY A 83 3.88 11.04 0.18
N ILE A 84 4.97 10.63 -0.46
CA ILE A 84 5.06 9.32 -1.13
C ILE A 84 6.10 8.44 -0.46
N TRP A 85 5.69 7.21 -0.13
CA TRP A 85 6.56 6.11 0.28
C TRP A 85 6.81 5.17 -0.89
N ILE A 86 8.04 4.65 -0.97
CA ILE A 86 8.41 3.59 -1.91
C ILE A 86 8.85 2.39 -1.07
N VAL A 87 8.08 1.31 -1.12
CA VAL A 87 8.33 0.09 -0.34
C VAL A 87 8.30 -1.13 -1.25
N ARG A 88 8.84 -2.26 -0.81
CA ARG A 88 8.83 -3.52 -1.55
C ARG A 88 8.40 -4.65 -0.63
N TYR A 89 7.48 -5.49 -1.09
CA TYR A 89 7.08 -6.69 -0.35
C TYR A 89 8.19 -7.74 -0.39
N THR A 90 8.55 -8.29 0.78
CA THR A 90 9.68 -9.22 0.96
C THR A 90 9.25 -10.66 1.25
N GLY A 91 7.95 -10.94 1.42
CA GLY A 91 7.48 -12.26 1.84
C GLY A 91 7.62 -13.37 0.78
N GLY A 92 7.94 -13.02 -0.47
CA GLY A 92 8.28 -13.97 -1.54
C GLY A 92 9.75 -14.40 -1.56
N ASP A 93 10.64 -13.68 -0.85
CA ASP A 93 12.09 -13.91 -0.85
C ASP A 93 12.54 -14.90 0.25
N LYS A 94 11.60 -15.67 0.83
CA LYS A 94 11.96 -16.81 1.68
C LYS A 94 12.61 -17.88 0.80
N LYS A 95 13.93 -17.81 0.65
CA LYS A 95 14.74 -18.96 0.21
C LYS A 95 14.39 -20.14 1.12
N GLN A 96 14.00 -21.24 0.50
CA GLN A 96 14.03 -22.56 1.12
C GLN A 96 15.46 -22.92 1.49
#